data_AF-A0A523PMB5-F1
#
_entry.id   AF-A0A523PMB5-F1
#
_cell.length_a   1.000
_cell.length_b   1.000
_cell.length_c   1.000
_cell.angle_alpha   90.00
_cell.angle_beta   90.00
_cell.angle_gamma   90.00
#
_symmetry.space_group_name_H-M   'P 1'
#
loop_
_entity.id
_entity.type
_entity.pdbx_description
1 polymer ?
#
loop_
_entity_poly.entity_id
_entity_poly.type
_entity_poly.pdbx_seq_one_letter_code
_entity_poly.pdbx_strand_id
1 'polypeptide(L)'
;MSDTSRGTSSSRTSRSNSRVGRASTSRATRVRERRAGGGSGAGARAGGRMDETPDEGLGGVVPFRFNCHRCGNCCTRGAGHVWLEEGEPERLARRLDMTLEAFLHLHVRTVQDPRTGAMRRSLRAGEPAAGGRCVLLEGTNHCSVYTDRPRHCGTFPYWPSVLDDEAGFERARAVCPGIAVQPDQATRAAAFARLAALYREVDEFIERANPVCITRGVCCRFEDAGHELYATGLEADYAAECQPVAPPPEAAGRCPYHVRGRCTARAGRPLGCRTYFCDTRTRSVLEEAHEHFLAELRRIELETGYPVAYARFPALLAGRGVGSGGTRAEAPDPCRIAGEAP
;
A
#
# COMPACT_ATOMS: atom_id res chain seq x y z
N MET A 1 -37.25 -41.15 16.44
CA MET A 1 -37.54 -42.58 16.63
C MET A 1 -36.42 -43.35 15.93
N SER A 2 -35.32 -43.60 16.64
CA SER A 2 -35.15 -44.79 17.51
C SER A 2 -34.79 -45.98 16.61
N ASP A 3 -33.52 -46.38 16.51
CA ASP A 3 -32.75 -47.21 17.47
C ASP A 3 -32.49 -48.54 16.73
N THR A 4 -31.44 -49.35 16.87
CA THR A 4 -30.41 -49.48 17.90
C THR A 4 -29.36 -50.48 17.37
N SER A 5 -28.10 -50.25 17.75
CA SER A 5 -27.12 -51.22 18.27
C SER A 5 -26.78 -52.53 17.55
N ARG A 6 -25.45 -52.75 17.42
CA ARG A 6 -24.74 -53.80 18.18
C ARG A 6 -23.31 -53.35 18.52
N GLY A 7 -23.05 -53.15 19.82
CA GLY A 7 -21.72 -53.28 20.44
C GLY A 7 -21.29 -54.76 20.43
N THR A 8 -20.06 -55.15 20.77
CA THR A 8 -19.35 -54.94 22.04
C THR A 8 -17.86 -55.33 21.88
N SER A 9 -16.90 -54.48 22.29
CA SER A 9 -15.97 -54.62 23.45
C SER A 9 -15.20 -55.95 23.53
N SER A 10 -13.87 -56.02 23.64
CA SER A 10 -12.97 -55.66 24.76
C SER A 10 -11.61 -56.36 24.44
N SER A 11 -10.41 -56.08 24.96
CA SER A 11 -9.90 -55.23 26.03
C SER A 11 -8.37 -55.34 26.08
N ARG A 12 -7.71 -54.21 26.38
CA ARG A 12 -6.55 -54.00 27.29
C ARG A 12 -5.33 -54.94 27.24
N THR A 13 -4.16 -54.31 27.13
CA THR A 13 -3.18 -54.37 28.23
C THR A 13 -2.31 -53.12 28.30
N SER A 14 -2.26 -52.56 29.49
CA SER A 14 -1.45 -51.43 29.97
C SER A 14 -0.09 -51.90 30.46
N ARG A 15 0.95 -51.05 30.39
CA ARG A 15 1.93 -50.90 31.47
C ARG A 15 2.64 -49.57 31.38
N SER A 16 2.84 -49.00 32.56
CA SER A 16 3.26 -47.64 32.88
C SER A 16 4.62 -47.64 33.59
N ASN A 17 5.27 -46.46 33.55
CA ASN A 17 6.22 -45.85 34.50
C ASN A 17 7.49 -46.59 34.94
N SER A 18 8.63 -45.87 34.92
CA SER A 18 9.18 -45.24 36.14
C SER A 18 10.46 -44.43 35.89
N ARG A 19 10.72 -43.54 36.84
CA ARG A 19 11.61 -42.36 36.88
C ARG A 19 12.81 -42.63 37.83
N VAL A 20 13.78 -41.70 37.86
CA VAL A 20 14.86 -41.45 38.88
C VAL A 20 16.09 -42.37 38.77
N GLY A 21 17.37 -41.94 38.86
CA GLY A 21 18.05 -40.65 39.04
C GLY A 21 19.47 -40.82 39.65
N ARG A 22 20.37 -39.83 39.42
CA ARG A 22 21.68 -39.51 40.11
C ARG A 22 22.86 -40.48 39.89
N ALA A 23 24.15 -40.12 39.98
CA ALA A 23 24.96 -38.88 40.03
C ALA A 23 26.46 -39.27 39.90
N SER A 24 27.35 -38.33 39.55
CA SER A 24 28.73 -38.13 40.11
C SER A 24 29.71 -37.51 39.09
N THR A 25 30.17 -36.28 39.37
CA THR A 25 31.55 -35.86 39.72
C THR A 25 32.60 -35.87 38.59
N SER A 26 33.12 -34.69 38.24
CA SER A 26 34.55 -34.39 38.44
C SER A 26 34.82 -32.89 38.28
N ARG A 27 35.93 -32.46 38.89
CA ARG A 27 36.34 -31.12 39.27
C ARG A 27 37.64 -30.83 38.52
N ALA A 28 37.77 -29.70 37.82
CA ALA A 28 39.08 -29.10 37.53
C ALA A 28 38.95 -27.63 37.06
N THR A 29 39.23 -26.73 38.01
CA THR A 29 40.16 -25.59 37.92
C THR A 29 40.24 -24.77 36.63
N ARG A 30 39.94 -23.46 36.73
CA ARG A 30 40.68 -22.39 36.02
C ARG A 30 40.54 -21.03 36.74
N VAL A 31 41.64 -20.68 37.37
CA VAL A 31 42.35 -19.38 37.46
C VAL A 31 41.61 -18.11 37.02
N ARG A 32 41.69 -17.10 37.91
CA ARG A 32 41.32 -15.69 37.78
C ARG A 32 41.90 -15.02 36.52
N GLU A 33 41.19 -14.06 35.93
CA GLU A 33 41.59 -12.64 35.97
C GLU A 33 40.60 -11.66 35.31
N ARG A 34 40.52 -10.50 35.99
CA ARG A 34 39.93 -9.18 35.73
C ARG A 34 39.61 -8.78 34.27
N ARG A 35 38.46 -8.10 34.10
CA ARG A 35 38.24 -6.87 33.28
C ARG A 35 36.87 -6.28 33.63
N ALA A 36 36.83 -5.08 34.22
CA ALA A 36 36.68 -3.76 33.58
C ALA A 36 35.19 -3.41 33.36
N GLY A 37 34.75 -2.35 34.06
CA GLY A 37 33.36 -1.92 34.17
C GLY A 37 32.78 -1.38 32.88
N GLY A 38 31.51 -1.73 32.64
CA GLY A 38 30.68 -1.17 31.58
C GLY A 38 30.06 0.16 32.02
N GLY A 39 30.54 1.25 31.45
CA GLY A 39 29.83 2.53 31.42
C GLY A 39 28.87 2.55 30.24
N SER A 40 27.58 2.69 30.54
CA SER A 40 26.49 2.87 29.57
C SER A 40 26.55 4.29 28.98
N GLY A 41 27.06 4.41 27.75
CA GLY A 41 26.95 5.62 26.93
C GLY A 41 25.75 5.55 26.00
N ALA A 42 24.74 6.38 26.26
CA ALA A 42 23.58 6.58 25.42
C ALA A 42 23.99 7.19 24.06
N GLY A 43 23.99 6.36 23.01
CA GLY A 43 24.12 6.81 21.62
C GLY A 43 22.77 7.24 21.08
N ALA A 44 22.47 8.53 21.16
CA ALA A 44 21.36 9.16 20.44
C ALA A 44 21.53 8.91 18.94
N ARG A 45 20.66 8.07 18.36
CA ARG A 45 20.57 7.92 16.90
C ARG A 45 19.92 9.18 16.35
N ALA A 46 20.75 10.05 15.76
CA ALA A 46 20.28 11.14 14.91
C ALA A 46 19.43 10.53 13.77
N GLY A 47 18.14 10.84 13.78
CA GLY A 47 17.24 10.52 12.69
C GLY A 47 17.72 11.24 11.43
N GLY A 48 18.12 10.47 10.42
CA GLY A 48 18.36 11.00 9.09
C GLY A 48 17.09 11.65 8.59
N ARG A 49 17.17 12.95 8.28
CA ARG A 49 16.15 13.63 7.47
C ARG A 49 16.05 12.84 6.17
N MET A 50 14.87 12.29 5.89
CA MET A 50 14.57 11.79 4.55
C MET A 50 14.70 12.99 3.62
N ASP A 51 15.69 12.91 2.74
CA ASP A 51 15.91 13.85 1.65
C ASP A 51 14.60 13.96 0.87
N GLU A 52 13.97 15.14 0.88
CA GLU A 52 12.77 15.43 0.10
C GLU A 52 13.18 15.61 -1.38
N THR A 53 13.78 14.56 -1.97
CA THR A 53 13.96 14.49 -3.41
C THR A 53 12.57 14.51 -4.05
N PRO A 54 12.29 15.48 -4.94
CA PRO A 54 11.02 15.52 -5.66
C PRO A 54 10.77 14.19 -6.37
N ASP A 55 9.54 13.68 -6.29
CA ASP A 55 9.13 12.46 -6.99
C ASP A 55 9.24 12.69 -8.51
N GLU A 56 10.23 12.04 -9.15
CA GLU A 56 10.49 12.16 -10.59
C GLU A 56 9.25 11.83 -11.44
N GLY A 57 8.36 10.97 -10.94
CA GLY A 57 7.12 10.60 -11.63
C GLY A 57 6.17 11.77 -11.85
N LEU A 58 6.25 12.82 -11.03
CA LEU A 58 5.41 14.02 -11.20
C LEU A 58 5.86 14.90 -12.38
N GLY A 59 7.11 14.77 -12.82
CA GLY A 59 7.66 15.52 -13.96
C GLY A 59 7.64 14.75 -15.29
N GLY A 60 7.13 13.52 -15.30
CA GLY A 60 7.05 12.71 -16.52
C GLY A 60 5.97 13.19 -17.51
N VAL A 61 6.02 12.63 -18.72
CA VAL A 61 5.07 12.86 -19.82
C VAL A 61 3.61 12.67 -19.40
N VAL A 62 3.37 11.72 -18.50
CA VAL A 62 2.12 11.58 -17.75
C VAL A 62 2.48 11.63 -16.27
N PRO A 63 2.04 12.64 -15.50
CA PRO A 63 2.35 12.72 -14.08
C PRO A 63 1.80 11.52 -13.31
N PHE A 64 2.61 10.90 -12.45
CA PHE A 64 2.19 9.79 -11.60
C PHE A 64 2.92 9.79 -10.25
N ARG A 65 2.34 9.07 -9.29
CA ARG A 65 3.02 8.62 -8.06
C ARG A 65 3.17 7.11 -8.09
N PHE A 66 4.22 6.60 -7.44
CA PHE A 66 4.48 5.16 -7.44
C PHE A 66 4.61 4.57 -6.03
N ASN A 67 3.93 3.44 -5.80
CA ASN A 67 4.12 2.60 -4.62
C ASN A 67 4.20 1.12 -5.01
N CYS A 68 5.30 0.45 -4.73
CA CYS A 68 5.48 -0.95 -5.10
C CYS A 68 4.61 -1.88 -4.23
N HIS A 69 3.57 -2.48 -4.81
CA HIS A 69 2.70 -3.45 -4.11
C HIS A 69 3.32 -4.84 -3.92
N ARG A 70 4.57 -5.06 -4.37
CA ARG A 70 5.21 -6.39 -4.39
C ARG A 70 4.33 -7.46 -5.05
N CYS A 71 3.65 -7.10 -6.14
CA CYS A 71 2.71 -7.99 -6.84
C CYS A 71 3.39 -9.00 -7.78
N GLY A 72 4.68 -8.82 -8.09
CA GLY A 72 5.42 -9.69 -9.01
C GLY A 72 5.12 -9.47 -10.51
N ASN A 73 4.14 -8.64 -10.89
CA ASN A 73 3.75 -8.46 -12.30
C ASN A 73 4.92 -8.03 -13.22
N CYS A 74 5.78 -7.13 -12.76
CA CYS A 74 6.95 -6.70 -13.53
C CYS A 74 7.97 -7.84 -13.75
N CYS A 75 7.99 -8.83 -12.87
CA CYS A 75 8.85 -10.02 -12.95
C CYS A 75 8.22 -11.18 -13.75
N THR A 76 6.89 -11.20 -13.91
CA THR A 76 6.17 -12.32 -14.55
C THR A 76 5.64 -12.00 -15.95
N ARG A 77 5.31 -10.73 -16.24
CA ARG A 77 4.61 -10.34 -17.49
C ARG A 77 5.51 -9.77 -18.59
N GLY A 78 6.76 -9.39 -18.29
CA GLY A 78 7.67 -8.68 -19.22
C GLY A 78 8.66 -9.58 -19.98
N ALA A 79 8.80 -9.39 -21.30
CA ALA A 79 9.74 -10.16 -22.14
C ALA A 79 11.11 -9.45 -22.26
N GLY A 80 11.33 -8.43 -21.42
CA GLY A 80 12.51 -7.58 -21.47
C GLY A 80 13.73 -8.19 -20.79
N HIS A 81 14.80 -7.41 -20.79
CA HIS A 81 16.05 -7.72 -20.13
C HIS A 81 16.14 -6.98 -18.80
N VAL A 82 16.61 -7.66 -17.76
CA VAL A 82 16.97 -7.02 -16.50
C VAL A 82 18.47 -6.78 -16.54
N TRP A 83 18.86 -5.57 -16.94
CA TRP A 83 20.26 -5.20 -17.09
C TRP A 83 20.97 -5.13 -15.73
N LEU A 84 22.21 -5.61 -15.70
CA LEU A 84 23.10 -5.51 -14.55
C LEU A 84 24.17 -4.46 -14.80
N GLU A 85 24.36 -3.57 -13.84
CA GLU A 85 25.46 -2.60 -13.79
C GLU A 85 26.72 -3.21 -13.14
N GLU A 86 27.79 -2.43 -13.10
CA GLU A 86 29.05 -2.82 -12.46
C GLU A 86 28.86 -3.01 -10.93
N GLY A 87 29.46 -4.07 -10.36
CA GLY A 87 29.36 -4.37 -8.94
C GLY A 87 28.04 -5.04 -8.49
N GLU A 88 26.98 -5.00 -9.32
CA GLU A 88 25.70 -5.64 -8.99
C GLU A 88 25.78 -7.17 -8.93
N PRO A 89 26.46 -7.87 -9.87
CA PRO A 89 26.62 -9.32 -9.79
C PRO A 89 27.30 -9.76 -8.48
N GLU A 90 28.32 -9.03 -8.04
CA GLU A 90 29.05 -9.31 -6.80
C GLU A 90 28.16 -9.11 -5.57
N ARG A 91 27.34 -8.05 -5.56
CA ARG A 91 26.38 -7.80 -4.47
C ARG A 91 25.31 -8.89 -4.42
N LEU A 92 24.75 -9.27 -5.57
CA LEU A 92 23.71 -10.29 -5.66
C LEU A 92 24.23 -11.68 -5.30
N ALA A 93 25.44 -12.04 -5.73
CA ALA A 93 26.09 -13.29 -5.36
C ALA A 93 26.25 -13.41 -3.84
N ARG A 94 26.76 -12.36 -3.17
CA ARG A 94 26.85 -12.30 -1.70
C ARG A 94 25.48 -12.42 -1.02
N ARG A 95 24.45 -11.78 -1.57
CA ARG A 95 23.09 -11.82 -1.00
C ARG A 95 22.49 -13.23 -1.03
N LEU A 96 22.85 -14.02 -2.03
CA LEU A 96 22.42 -15.41 -2.23
C LEU A 96 23.41 -16.44 -1.67
N ASP A 97 24.43 -16.00 -0.93
CA ASP A 97 25.46 -16.86 -0.32
C ASP A 97 26.17 -17.79 -1.32
N MET A 98 26.54 -17.23 -2.48
CA MET A 98 27.24 -17.96 -3.54
C MET A 98 28.47 -17.20 -4.06
N THR A 99 29.34 -17.92 -4.75
CA THR A 99 30.49 -17.30 -5.43
C THR A 99 30.01 -16.47 -6.62
N LEU A 100 30.78 -15.44 -6.98
CA LEU A 100 30.52 -14.64 -8.17
C LEU A 100 30.45 -15.52 -9.43
N GLU A 101 31.36 -16.48 -9.55
CA GLU A 101 31.40 -17.41 -10.69
C GLU A 101 30.11 -18.22 -10.81
N ALA A 102 29.64 -18.81 -9.70
CA ALA A 102 28.39 -19.55 -9.68
C ALA A 102 27.19 -18.66 -10.04
N PHE A 103 27.15 -17.42 -9.52
CA PHE A 103 26.09 -16.46 -9.83
C PHE A 103 26.06 -16.11 -11.32
N LEU A 104 27.21 -15.80 -11.90
CA LEU A 104 27.32 -15.45 -13.32
C LEU A 104 26.88 -16.63 -14.20
N HIS A 105 27.26 -17.86 -13.84
CA HIS A 105 26.88 -19.05 -14.58
C HIS A 105 25.36 -19.32 -14.51
N LEU A 106 24.80 -19.35 -13.30
CA LEU A 106 23.42 -19.78 -13.04
C LEU A 106 22.37 -18.69 -13.31
N HIS A 107 22.70 -17.41 -13.10
CA HIS A 107 21.72 -16.34 -13.08
C HIS A 107 21.91 -15.28 -14.15
N VAL A 108 23.07 -15.22 -14.81
CA VAL A 108 23.39 -14.15 -15.77
C VAL A 108 23.56 -14.71 -17.18
N ARG A 109 23.06 -13.95 -18.16
CA ARG A 109 23.31 -14.15 -19.59
C ARG A 109 23.86 -12.87 -20.20
N THR A 110 24.67 -12.99 -21.25
CA THR A 110 25.07 -11.85 -22.07
C THR A 110 24.20 -11.83 -23.31
N VAL A 111 23.53 -10.71 -23.56
CA VAL A 111 22.58 -10.53 -24.66
C VAL A 111 22.79 -9.16 -25.31
N GLN A 112 22.48 -9.05 -26.59
CA GLN A 112 22.57 -7.78 -27.30
C GLN A 112 21.43 -6.85 -26.87
N ASP A 113 21.76 -5.60 -26.53
CA ASP A 113 20.79 -4.57 -26.24
C ASP A 113 20.07 -4.15 -27.53
N PRO A 114 18.75 -4.33 -27.66
CA PRO A 114 18.03 -4.02 -28.90
C PRO A 114 18.04 -2.53 -29.25
N ARG A 115 18.36 -1.63 -28.30
CA ARG A 115 18.43 -0.18 -28.57
C ARG A 115 19.80 0.26 -29.06
N THR A 116 20.86 -0.33 -28.54
CA THR A 116 22.24 0.15 -28.77
C THR A 116 23.09 -0.82 -29.58
N GLY A 117 22.66 -2.09 -29.71
CA GLY A 117 23.44 -3.15 -30.34
C GLY A 117 24.61 -3.66 -29.50
N ALA A 118 24.85 -3.11 -28.31
CA ALA A 118 25.95 -3.50 -27.43
C ALA A 118 25.64 -4.80 -26.68
N MET A 119 26.65 -5.63 -26.44
CA MET A 119 26.52 -6.83 -25.60
C MET A 119 26.50 -6.42 -24.13
N ARG A 120 25.42 -6.78 -23.42
CA ARG A 120 25.21 -6.42 -22.00
C ARG A 120 24.83 -7.64 -21.18
N ARG A 121 25.17 -7.60 -19.89
CA ARG A 121 24.77 -8.64 -18.91
C ARG A 121 23.33 -8.39 -18.47
N SER A 122 22.51 -9.42 -18.54
CA SER A 122 21.12 -9.44 -18.06
C SER A 122 20.89 -10.64 -17.16
N LEU A 123 19.99 -10.52 -16.19
CA LEU A 123 19.46 -11.71 -15.52
C LEU A 123 18.82 -12.65 -16.53
N ARG A 124 18.96 -13.95 -16.28
CA ARG A 124 18.28 -15.01 -17.02
C ARG A 124 16.79 -14.98 -16.72
N ALA A 125 16.02 -15.43 -17.72
CA ALA A 125 14.64 -15.74 -17.47
C ALA A 125 14.54 -17.08 -16.70
N GLY A 126 13.60 -17.18 -15.77
CA GLY A 126 13.25 -18.45 -15.12
C GLY A 126 12.43 -19.34 -16.08
N GLU A 127 12.23 -20.61 -15.70
CA GLU A 127 11.34 -21.49 -16.45
C GLU A 127 9.88 -21.02 -16.31
N PRO A 128 9.13 -20.85 -17.43
CA PRO A 128 7.73 -20.43 -17.38
C PRO A 128 6.84 -21.33 -16.51
N ALA A 129 7.17 -22.62 -16.42
CA ALA A 129 6.45 -23.61 -15.62
C ALA A 129 6.55 -23.38 -14.09
N ALA A 130 7.52 -22.58 -13.64
CA ALA A 130 7.73 -22.26 -12.22
C ALA A 130 7.04 -20.96 -11.77
N GLY A 131 6.19 -20.34 -12.60
CA GLY A 131 5.37 -19.19 -12.21
C GLY A 131 6.07 -17.82 -12.25
N GLY A 132 7.34 -17.76 -12.68
CA GLY A 132 8.14 -16.54 -12.75
C GLY A 132 9.02 -16.46 -13.99
N ARG A 133 9.01 -15.32 -14.70
CA ARG A 133 9.95 -15.10 -15.80
C ARG A 133 11.33 -14.65 -15.34
N CYS A 134 11.54 -14.28 -14.08
CA CYS A 134 12.86 -13.95 -13.53
C CYS A 134 13.43 -15.11 -12.70
N VAL A 135 14.70 -15.43 -12.87
CA VAL A 135 15.40 -16.50 -12.13
C VAL A 135 15.50 -16.25 -10.61
N LEU A 136 15.27 -15.00 -10.16
CA LEU A 136 15.32 -14.60 -8.74
C LEU A 136 13.93 -14.38 -8.13
N LEU A 137 12.87 -14.76 -8.85
CA LEU A 137 11.49 -14.72 -8.34
C LEU A 137 11.12 -16.10 -7.78
N GLU A 138 10.79 -16.15 -6.50
CA GLU A 138 10.24 -17.30 -5.81
C GLU A 138 8.70 -17.21 -5.85
N GLY A 139 8.05 -18.26 -6.33
CA GLY A 139 6.60 -18.27 -6.56
C GLY A 139 6.18 -17.18 -7.55
N THR A 140 5.10 -16.45 -7.23
CA THR A 140 4.51 -15.46 -8.14
C THR A 140 4.85 -14.01 -7.78
N ASN A 141 5.31 -13.74 -6.56
CA ASN A 141 5.45 -12.37 -6.06
C ASN A 141 6.60 -12.13 -5.06
N HIS A 142 7.42 -13.14 -4.75
CA HIS A 142 8.52 -13.00 -3.80
C HIS A 142 9.87 -12.86 -4.51
N CYS A 143 10.45 -11.65 -4.50
CA CYS A 143 11.81 -11.45 -5.01
C CYS A 143 12.82 -11.76 -3.89
N SER A 144 13.64 -12.80 -4.07
CA SER A 144 14.62 -13.25 -3.07
C SER A 144 15.68 -12.19 -2.73
N VAL A 145 15.88 -11.24 -3.65
CA VAL A 145 16.83 -10.12 -3.52
C VAL A 145 16.14 -8.76 -3.46
N TYR A 146 14.89 -8.65 -2.98
CA TYR A 146 14.10 -7.41 -3.05
C TYR A 146 14.82 -6.15 -2.54
N THR A 147 15.56 -6.24 -1.44
CA THR A 147 16.33 -5.12 -0.86
C THR A 147 17.57 -4.76 -1.68
N ASP A 148 18.11 -5.72 -2.42
CA ASP A 148 19.37 -5.65 -3.16
C ASP A 148 19.14 -5.70 -4.67
N ARG A 149 17.91 -5.42 -5.11
CA ARG A 149 17.50 -5.48 -6.52
C ARG A 149 18.48 -4.70 -7.40
N PRO A 150 18.77 -5.20 -8.61
CA PRO A 150 19.50 -4.41 -9.60
C PRO A 150 18.87 -3.04 -9.78
N ARG A 151 19.67 -2.02 -10.08
CA ARG A 151 19.23 -0.65 -10.32
C ARG A 151 18.11 -0.63 -11.35
N HIS A 152 18.22 -1.43 -12.41
CA HIS A 152 17.14 -1.61 -13.38
C HIS A 152 15.79 -1.93 -12.70
N CYS A 153 15.72 -2.96 -11.84
CA CYS A 153 14.49 -3.28 -11.12
C CYS A 153 14.13 -2.30 -10.00
N GLY A 154 15.14 -1.69 -9.37
CA GLY A 154 14.97 -0.76 -8.25
C GLY A 154 14.45 0.61 -8.65
N THR A 155 14.76 1.06 -9.88
CA THR A 155 14.33 2.36 -10.40
C THR A 155 13.05 2.27 -11.22
N PHE A 156 12.51 1.08 -11.49
CA PHE A 156 11.17 0.98 -12.09
C PHE A 156 10.14 1.63 -11.16
N PRO A 157 9.23 2.50 -11.65
CA PRO A 157 8.94 2.84 -13.04
C PRO A 157 9.61 4.13 -13.56
N TYR A 158 10.55 4.72 -12.84
CA TYR A 158 11.27 5.97 -13.20
C TYR A 158 12.33 5.79 -14.30
N TRP A 159 12.09 4.92 -15.27
CA TRP A 159 12.99 4.78 -16.41
C TRP A 159 12.73 5.89 -17.43
N PRO A 160 13.73 6.37 -18.18
CA PRO A 160 13.51 7.33 -19.27
C PRO A 160 12.44 6.86 -20.28
N SER A 161 12.38 5.55 -20.55
CA SER A 161 11.36 4.96 -21.43
C SER A 161 9.93 4.99 -20.88
N VAL A 162 9.72 5.44 -19.64
CA VAL A 162 8.42 5.59 -18.99
C VAL A 162 8.17 7.07 -18.71
N LEU A 163 9.20 7.81 -18.28
CA LEU A 163 9.11 9.24 -17.99
C LEU A 163 8.97 10.08 -19.26
N ASP A 164 9.62 9.70 -20.37
CA ASP A 164 9.72 10.55 -21.57
C ASP A 164 8.83 10.08 -22.75
N ASP A 165 8.21 8.90 -22.64
CA ASP A 165 7.41 8.25 -23.70
C ASP A 165 6.02 7.86 -23.18
N GLU A 166 4.97 8.50 -23.68
CA GLU A 166 3.58 8.23 -23.27
C GLU A 166 3.16 6.78 -23.54
N ALA A 167 3.57 6.21 -24.67
CA ALA A 167 3.29 4.80 -24.96
C ALA A 167 4.05 3.88 -24.00
N GLY A 168 5.24 4.28 -23.56
CA GLY A 168 6.04 3.60 -22.56
C GLY A 168 5.44 3.67 -21.16
N PHE A 169 4.91 4.83 -20.79
CA PHE A 169 4.10 5.01 -19.61
C PHE A 169 2.91 4.05 -19.59
N GLU A 170 2.11 4.01 -20.66
CA GLU A 170 0.94 3.13 -20.72
C GLU A 170 1.30 1.64 -20.64
N ARG A 171 2.41 1.21 -21.25
CA ARG A 171 2.94 -0.15 -21.08
C ARG A 171 3.31 -0.44 -19.62
N ALA A 172 3.96 0.50 -18.94
CA ALA A 172 4.33 0.33 -17.53
C ALA A 172 3.09 0.28 -16.63
N ARG A 173 2.14 1.19 -16.84
CA ARG A 173 0.87 1.29 -16.11
C ARG A 173 0.02 0.02 -16.25
N ALA A 174 -0.04 -0.56 -17.45
CA ALA A 174 -0.76 -1.81 -17.68
C ALA A 174 -0.15 -3.01 -16.93
N VAL A 175 1.14 -2.98 -16.62
CA VAL A 175 1.83 -4.04 -15.87
C VAL A 175 1.75 -3.80 -14.37
N CYS A 176 1.94 -2.56 -13.91
CA CYS A 176 2.11 -2.26 -12.51
C CYS A 176 0.91 -1.53 -11.89
N PRO A 177 0.18 -2.16 -10.96
CA PRO A 177 -0.93 -1.52 -10.25
C PRO A 177 -0.47 -0.45 -9.25
N GLY A 178 0.84 -0.30 -9.05
CA GLY A 178 1.43 0.69 -8.16
C GLY A 178 1.62 2.07 -8.78
N ILE A 179 1.38 2.22 -10.10
CA ILE A 179 1.47 3.49 -10.82
C ILE A 179 0.12 4.19 -10.74
N ALA A 180 0.07 5.32 -10.03
CA ALA A 180 -1.13 6.12 -9.83
C ALA A 180 -1.01 7.45 -10.57
N VAL A 181 -1.72 7.57 -11.70
CA VAL A 181 -1.79 8.81 -12.49
C VAL A 181 -2.25 9.98 -11.61
N GLN A 182 -1.60 11.12 -11.76
CA GLN A 182 -1.98 12.38 -11.15
C GLN A 182 -2.64 13.26 -12.23
N PRO A 183 -3.86 13.78 -12.01
CA PRO A 183 -4.47 14.72 -12.94
C PRO A 183 -3.68 16.03 -12.95
N ASP A 184 -3.70 16.74 -14.09
CA ASP A 184 -3.23 18.11 -14.14
C ASP A 184 -4.12 19.05 -13.31
N GLN A 185 -3.65 20.28 -13.11
CA GLN A 185 -4.33 21.26 -12.27
C GLN A 185 -5.72 21.66 -12.82
N ALA A 186 -5.89 21.70 -14.14
CA ALA A 186 -7.15 22.12 -14.77
C ALA A 186 -8.21 21.02 -14.63
N THR A 187 -7.85 19.77 -14.93
CA THR A 187 -8.71 18.60 -14.70
C THR A 187 -9.06 18.46 -13.22
N ARG A 188 -8.09 18.64 -12.32
CA ARG A 188 -8.32 18.60 -10.87
C ARG A 188 -9.33 19.67 -10.43
N ALA A 189 -9.14 20.91 -10.84
CA ALA A 189 -10.03 22.01 -10.49
C ALA A 189 -11.46 21.79 -11.02
N ALA A 190 -11.60 21.35 -12.27
CA ALA A 190 -12.90 21.06 -12.87
C ALA A 190 -13.64 19.92 -12.16
N ALA A 191 -12.95 18.81 -11.87
CA ALA A 191 -13.52 17.68 -11.15
C ALA A 191 -13.92 18.04 -9.71
N PHE A 192 -13.10 18.84 -9.01
CA PHE A 192 -13.39 19.29 -7.65
C PHE A 192 -14.62 20.19 -7.60
N ALA A 193 -14.76 21.13 -8.53
CA ALA A 193 -15.93 22.00 -8.61
C ALA A 193 -17.23 21.20 -8.80
N ARG A 194 -17.19 20.17 -9.65
CA ARG A 194 -18.33 19.27 -9.90
C ARG A 194 -18.62 18.36 -8.71
N LEU A 195 -17.60 17.81 -8.06
CA LEU A 195 -17.77 17.00 -6.85
C LEU A 195 -18.38 17.83 -5.72
N ALA A 196 -17.91 19.06 -5.53
CA ALA A 196 -18.46 19.98 -4.52
C ALA A 196 -19.95 20.29 -4.79
N ALA A 197 -20.34 20.45 -6.06
CA ALA A 197 -21.74 20.60 -6.43
C ALA A 197 -22.57 19.34 -6.11
N LEU A 198 -22.08 18.17 -6.52
CA LEU A 198 -22.72 16.89 -6.20
C LEU A 198 -22.89 16.69 -4.68
N TYR A 199 -21.87 17.04 -3.90
CA TYR A 199 -21.95 16.93 -2.44
C TYR A 199 -22.97 17.88 -1.81
N ARG A 200 -23.24 19.06 -2.39
CA ARG A 200 -24.35 19.90 -1.94
C ARG A 200 -25.70 19.22 -2.20
N GLU A 201 -25.88 18.62 -3.37
CA GLU A 201 -27.10 17.87 -3.70
C GLU A 201 -27.31 16.66 -2.78
N VAL A 202 -26.22 15.95 -2.45
CA VAL A 202 -26.23 14.88 -1.45
C VAL A 202 -26.66 15.45 -0.10
N ASP A 203 -26.06 16.53 0.37
CA ASP A 203 -26.36 17.11 1.68
C ASP A 203 -27.84 17.55 1.77
N GLU A 204 -28.39 18.19 0.73
CA GLU A 204 -29.82 18.52 0.63
C GLU A 204 -30.72 17.26 0.67
N PHE A 205 -30.30 16.18 0.01
CA PHE A 205 -31.02 14.92 0.07
C PHE A 205 -31.01 14.31 1.48
N ILE A 206 -29.86 14.31 2.15
CA ILE A 206 -29.71 13.82 3.52
C ILE A 206 -30.57 14.64 4.49
N GLU A 207 -30.60 15.96 4.34
CA GLU A 207 -31.47 16.84 5.15
C GLU A 207 -32.95 16.48 4.98
N ARG A 208 -33.40 16.23 3.76
CA ARG A 208 -34.79 15.78 3.49
C ARG A 208 -35.07 14.39 4.06
N ALA A 209 -34.14 13.46 3.95
CA ALA A 209 -34.27 12.11 4.49
C ALA A 209 -34.27 12.10 6.04
N ASN A 210 -33.66 13.12 6.66
CA ASN A 210 -33.62 13.37 8.10
C ASN A 210 -33.23 12.13 8.95
N PRO A 211 -32.06 11.50 8.69
CA PRO A 211 -31.57 10.39 9.50
C PRO A 211 -31.17 10.84 10.90
N VAL A 212 -31.40 10.00 11.90
CA VAL A 212 -30.96 10.29 13.28
C VAL A 212 -29.46 10.00 13.43
N CYS A 213 -28.69 11.04 13.75
CA CYS A 213 -27.27 10.91 14.10
C CYS A 213 -27.01 11.33 15.55
N ILE A 214 -26.65 10.37 16.39
CA ILE A 214 -26.28 10.61 17.80
C ILE A 214 -24.76 10.77 18.00
N THR A 215 -24.02 11.06 16.93
CA THR A 215 -22.58 11.38 16.91
C THR A 215 -21.71 10.45 17.75
N ARG A 216 -22.03 9.14 17.77
CA ARG A 216 -21.21 8.15 18.50
C ARG A 216 -19.87 7.86 17.84
N GLY A 217 -19.71 8.26 16.57
CA GLY A 217 -18.52 7.97 15.76
C GLY A 217 -18.37 6.51 15.35
N VAL A 218 -19.35 5.64 15.65
CA VAL A 218 -19.30 4.19 15.35
C VAL A 218 -19.17 3.91 13.86
N CYS A 219 -19.81 4.72 13.01
CA CYS A 219 -19.72 4.63 11.54
C CYS A 219 -18.29 4.79 10.98
N CYS A 220 -17.35 5.32 11.77
CA CYS A 220 -15.96 5.51 11.35
C CYS A 220 -14.97 4.63 12.14
N ARG A 221 -15.47 3.71 12.98
CA ARG A 221 -14.67 2.69 13.69
C ARG A 221 -14.70 1.38 12.91
N PHE A 222 -14.02 1.31 11.78
CA PHE A 222 -14.13 0.19 10.83
C PHE A 222 -13.72 -1.17 11.42
N GLU A 223 -12.82 -1.17 12.40
CA GLU A 223 -12.42 -2.38 13.14
C GLU A 223 -13.54 -2.92 14.04
N ASP A 224 -14.46 -2.06 14.48
CA ASP A 224 -15.56 -2.40 15.38
C ASP A 224 -16.87 -2.59 14.60
N ALA A 225 -17.03 -1.86 13.50
CA ALA A 225 -18.32 -1.65 12.84
C ALA A 225 -18.65 -2.70 11.76
N GLY A 226 -17.73 -3.63 11.47
CA GLY A 226 -17.94 -4.71 10.51
C GLY A 226 -18.14 -4.27 9.06
N HIS A 227 -17.86 -3.00 8.74
CA HIS A 227 -17.94 -2.45 7.38
C HIS A 227 -16.74 -1.54 7.10
N GLU A 228 -16.36 -1.47 5.83
CA GLU A 228 -15.21 -0.70 5.36
C GLU A 228 -15.66 0.44 4.45
N LEU A 229 -15.06 1.60 4.63
CA LEU A 229 -15.31 2.74 3.76
C LEU A 229 -14.45 2.66 2.50
N TYR A 230 -15.11 2.46 1.37
CA TYR A 230 -14.54 2.65 0.05
C TYR A 230 -14.89 4.04 -0.48
N ALA A 231 -14.00 4.60 -1.28
CA ALA A 231 -14.17 5.90 -1.91
C ALA A 231 -13.39 5.93 -3.22
N THR A 232 -13.71 6.89 -4.08
CA THR A 232 -12.93 7.08 -5.31
C THR A 232 -11.66 7.88 -5.08
N GLY A 233 -10.75 7.84 -6.07
CA GLY A 233 -9.54 8.66 -6.04
C GLY A 233 -9.85 10.15 -5.97
N LEU A 234 -10.83 10.60 -6.75
CA LEU A 234 -11.32 11.98 -6.76
C LEU A 234 -11.78 12.42 -5.36
N GLU A 235 -12.56 11.59 -4.66
CA GLU A 235 -13.01 11.90 -3.30
C GLU A 235 -11.85 11.99 -2.30
N ALA A 236 -10.87 11.10 -2.40
CA ALA A 236 -9.70 11.11 -1.54
C ALA A 236 -8.79 12.32 -1.78
N ASP A 237 -8.65 12.75 -3.05
CA ASP A 237 -7.92 13.98 -3.38
C ASP A 237 -8.62 15.21 -2.86
N TYR A 238 -9.95 15.28 -3.02
CA TYR A 238 -10.77 16.36 -2.49
C TYR A 238 -10.70 16.43 -0.96
N ALA A 239 -10.79 15.28 -0.29
CA ALA A 239 -10.66 15.19 1.17
C ALA A 239 -9.29 15.60 1.69
N ALA A 240 -8.22 15.27 0.96
CA ALA A 240 -6.86 15.68 1.28
C ALA A 240 -6.62 17.17 0.99
N GLU A 241 -7.34 17.78 0.04
CA GLU A 241 -7.28 19.21 -0.23
C GLU A 241 -7.98 20.02 0.88
N CYS A 242 -9.21 19.63 1.27
CA CYS A 242 -9.93 20.33 2.33
C CYS A 242 -9.30 20.14 3.72
N GLN A 243 -8.58 19.03 3.95
CA GLN A 243 -7.91 18.77 5.22
C GLN A 243 -6.56 18.07 4.99
N PRO A 244 -5.49 18.79 4.63
CA PRO A 244 -4.21 18.18 4.26
C PRO A 244 -3.46 17.57 5.44
N VAL A 245 -3.75 18.04 6.66
CA VAL A 245 -3.06 17.62 7.89
C VAL A 245 -3.99 16.78 8.75
N ALA A 246 -3.51 15.59 9.11
CA ALA A 246 -4.16 14.67 10.04
C ALA A 246 -3.12 13.90 10.85
N PRO A 247 -3.43 13.54 12.12
CA PRO A 247 -2.56 12.70 12.91
C PRO A 247 -2.49 11.27 12.36
N PRO A 248 -1.51 10.47 12.80
CA PRO A 248 -1.53 9.03 12.55
C PRO A 248 -2.86 8.39 12.98
N PRO A 249 -3.38 7.40 12.22
CA PRO A 249 -4.59 6.69 12.61
C PRO A 249 -4.52 6.11 14.02
N GLU A 250 -5.58 6.28 14.81
CA GLU A 250 -5.64 5.75 16.19
C GLU A 250 -5.63 4.21 16.26
N ALA A 251 -5.85 3.52 15.13
CA ALA A 251 -5.78 2.08 14.98
C ALA A 251 -5.51 1.67 13.52
N ALA A 252 -5.10 0.42 13.31
CA ALA A 252 -4.86 -0.12 11.97
C ALA A 252 -6.14 -0.08 11.12
N GLY A 253 -6.05 0.48 9.91
CA GLY A 253 -7.19 0.59 8.98
C GLY A 253 -8.21 1.67 9.33
N ARG A 254 -8.06 2.38 10.45
CA ARG A 254 -8.91 3.52 10.83
C ARG A 254 -8.61 4.75 9.97
N CYS A 255 -9.62 5.57 9.72
CA CYS A 255 -9.43 6.83 9.00
C CYS A 255 -8.58 7.81 9.84
N PRO A 256 -7.53 8.45 9.28
CA PRO A 256 -6.71 9.42 10.02
C PRO A 256 -7.48 10.68 10.46
N TYR A 257 -8.61 11.00 9.82
CA TYR A 257 -9.51 12.07 10.26
C TYR A 257 -10.42 11.68 11.43
N HIS A 258 -10.43 10.41 11.85
CA HIS A 258 -11.13 10.00 13.06
C HIS A 258 -10.25 10.25 14.28
N VAL A 259 -10.54 11.33 15.01
CA VAL A 259 -9.80 11.76 16.19
C VAL A 259 -10.75 11.82 17.38
N ARG A 260 -10.46 11.08 18.44
CA ARG A 260 -11.22 11.06 19.71
C ARG A 260 -12.73 10.85 19.49
N GLY A 261 -13.08 9.90 18.63
CA GLY A 261 -14.47 9.53 18.36
C GLY A 261 -15.21 10.44 17.37
N ARG A 262 -14.54 11.42 16.76
CA ARG A 262 -15.15 12.39 15.86
C ARG A 262 -14.34 12.53 14.57
N CYS A 263 -15.04 12.81 13.46
CA CYS A 263 -14.40 13.17 12.21
C CYS A 263 -13.97 14.64 12.24
N THR A 264 -12.69 14.91 11.95
CA THR A 264 -12.14 16.27 11.83
C THR A 264 -12.28 16.85 10.42
N ALA A 265 -12.33 16.02 9.37
CA ALA A 265 -12.48 16.45 7.98
C ALA A 265 -13.95 16.40 7.53
N ARG A 266 -14.83 17.14 8.21
CA ARG A 266 -16.29 17.09 7.96
C ARG A 266 -16.65 17.57 6.55
N ALA A 267 -15.99 18.62 6.04
CA ALA A 267 -16.28 19.16 4.71
C ALA A 267 -15.80 18.24 3.57
N GLY A 268 -14.66 17.56 3.76
CA GLY A 268 -14.07 16.62 2.80
C GLY A 268 -14.59 15.18 2.91
N ARG A 269 -15.75 14.93 3.53
CA ARG A 269 -16.26 13.54 3.70
C ARG A 269 -16.59 12.93 2.34
N PRO A 270 -16.15 11.69 2.06
CA PRO A 270 -16.56 10.97 0.86
C PRO A 270 -18.05 10.61 0.93
N LEU A 271 -18.63 10.24 -0.21
CA LEU A 271 -20.04 9.90 -0.38
C LEU A 271 -20.50 8.84 0.62
N GLY A 272 -19.72 7.77 0.82
CA GLY A 272 -20.05 6.74 1.81
C GLY A 272 -20.18 7.28 3.25
N CYS A 273 -19.41 8.30 3.62
CA CYS A 273 -19.54 8.98 4.92
C CYS A 273 -20.74 9.94 4.98
N ARG A 274 -21.29 10.36 3.84
CA ARG A 274 -22.46 11.24 3.75
C ARG A 274 -23.76 10.45 3.74
N THR A 275 -23.75 9.23 3.20
CA THR A 275 -24.94 8.39 3.08
C THR A 275 -25.05 7.29 4.15
N TYR A 276 -24.06 7.12 5.02
CA TYR A 276 -24.11 6.10 6.07
C TYR A 276 -24.50 6.66 7.44
N PHE A 277 -25.55 6.08 8.05
CA PHE A 277 -25.99 6.39 9.40
C PHE A 277 -26.35 5.12 10.17
N CYS A 278 -26.26 5.17 11.50
CA CYS A 278 -26.71 4.06 12.36
C CYS A 278 -28.23 3.96 12.47
N ASP A 279 -28.98 4.95 11.96
CA ASP A 279 -30.44 4.95 11.93
C ASP A 279 -30.94 3.97 10.85
N THR A 280 -31.56 2.87 11.29
CA THR A 280 -32.05 1.84 10.38
C THR A 280 -33.30 2.26 9.61
N ARG A 281 -34.01 3.32 10.03
CA ARG A 281 -35.27 3.77 9.38
C ARG A 281 -35.02 4.35 8.00
N THR A 282 -33.90 5.02 7.82
CA THR A 282 -33.50 5.65 6.56
C THR A 282 -32.57 4.76 5.74
N ARG A 283 -32.29 3.53 6.18
CA ARG A 283 -31.28 2.67 5.56
C ARG A 283 -31.52 2.42 4.07
N SER A 284 -32.72 1.97 3.68
CA SER A 284 -33.04 1.66 2.28
C SER A 284 -32.88 2.88 1.37
N VAL A 285 -33.48 4.02 1.77
CA VAL A 285 -33.43 5.24 0.96
C VAL A 285 -32.01 5.80 0.81
N LEU A 286 -31.16 5.60 1.82
CA LEU A 286 -29.77 6.04 1.79
C LEU A 286 -28.86 5.08 1.00
N GLU A 287 -29.15 3.78 1.01
CA GLU A 287 -28.47 2.79 0.15
C GLU A 287 -28.80 3.06 -1.33
N GLU A 288 -30.06 3.32 -1.67
CA GLU A 288 -30.46 3.70 -3.03
C GLU A 288 -29.82 5.03 -3.47
N ALA A 289 -29.80 6.03 -2.58
CA ALA A 289 -29.14 7.30 -2.85
C ALA A 289 -27.62 7.14 -3.04
N HIS A 290 -26.98 6.27 -2.27
CA HIS A 290 -25.56 5.98 -2.43
C HIS A 290 -25.24 5.49 -3.84
N GLU A 291 -25.97 4.49 -4.33
CA GLU A 291 -25.76 3.94 -5.67
C GLU A 291 -26.01 5.01 -6.76
N HIS A 292 -27.08 5.79 -6.61
CA HIS A 292 -27.39 6.89 -7.54
C HIS A 292 -26.25 7.93 -7.60
N PHE A 293 -25.84 8.48 -6.46
CA PHE A 293 -24.80 9.51 -6.42
C PHE A 293 -23.41 8.95 -6.74
N LEU A 294 -23.15 7.66 -6.49
CA LEU A 294 -21.92 7.02 -6.94
C LEU A 294 -21.87 6.96 -8.46
N ALA A 295 -22.98 6.66 -9.14
CA ALA A 295 -23.06 6.68 -10.59
C ALA A 295 -22.83 8.10 -11.17
N GLU A 296 -23.38 9.13 -10.54
CA GLU A 296 -23.11 10.54 -10.88
C GLU A 296 -21.64 10.90 -10.70
N LEU A 297 -21.03 10.48 -9.59
CA LEU A 297 -19.62 10.70 -9.32
C LEU A 297 -18.73 10.03 -10.38
N ARG A 298 -19.04 8.80 -10.78
CA ARG A 298 -18.33 8.12 -11.89
C ARG A 298 -18.47 8.86 -13.21
N ARG A 299 -19.62 9.52 -13.45
CA ARG A 299 -19.81 10.36 -14.63
C ARG A 299 -18.93 11.61 -14.58
N ILE A 300 -18.76 12.22 -13.40
CA ILE A 300 -17.81 13.33 -13.22
C ILE A 300 -16.40 12.88 -13.57
N GLU A 301 -15.95 11.72 -13.06
CA GLU A 301 -14.61 11.17 -13.38
C GLU A 301 -14.44 10.97 -14.89
N LEU A 302 -15.42 10.36 -15.55
CA LEU A 302 -15.40 10.10 -16.98
C LEU A 302 -15.33 11.40 -17.82
N GLU A 303 -16.22 12.35 -17.54
CA GLU A 303 -16.37 13.56 -18.36
C GLU A 303 -15.24 14.57 -18.14
N THR A 304 -14.61 14.57 -16.96
CA THR A 304 -13.45 15.42 -16.68
C THR A 304 -12.12 14.77 -17.05
N GLY A 305 -12.12 13.47 -17.36
CA GLY A 305 -10.90 12.70 -17.56
C GLY A 305 -10.12 12.46 -16.27
N TYR A 306 -10.77 12.52 -15.10
CA TYR A 306 -10.12 12.30 -13.82
C TYR A 306 -9.69 10.83 -13.68
N PRO A 307 -8.47 10.53 -13.20
CA PRO A 307 -8.01 9.16 -13.03
C PRO A 307 -8.93 8.31 -12.16
N VAL A 308 -9.46 7.24 -12.74
CA VAL A 308 -10.36 6.32 -12.04
C VAL A 308 -9.59 5.51 -11.00
N ALA A 309 -10.01 5.61 -9.75
CA ALA A 309 -9.56 4.75 -8.66
C ALA A 309 -10.73 4.45 -7.72
N TYR A 310 -10.72 3.27 -7.11
CA TYR A 310 -11.68 2.88 -6.08
C TYR A 310 -11.03 1.92 -5.09
N ALA A 311 -10.92 2.33 -3.84
CA ALA A 311 -10.26 1.55 -2.81
C ALA A 311 -10.71 2.01 -1.43
N ARG A 312 -10.21 1.32 -0.40
CA ARG A 312 -10.39 1.73 1.00
C ARG A 312 -9.91 3.16 1.20
N PHE A 313 -10.79 4.02 1.69
CA PHE A 313 -10.51 5.44 1.88
C PHE A 313 -9.26 5.71 2.76
N PRO A 314 -9.02 5.02 3.90
CA PRO A 314 -7.79 5.19 4.66
C PRO A 314 -6.50 4.89 3.88
N ALA A 315 -6.54 3.91 2.97
CA ALA A 315 -5.39 3.58 2.14
C ALA A 315 -5.15 4.65 1.06
N LEU A 316 -6.22 5.19 0.47
CA LEU A 316 -6.14 6.30 -0.47
C LEU A 316 -5.57 7.58 0.17
N LEU A 317 -5.97 7.87 1.41
CA LEU A 317 -5.45 8.99 2.20
C LEU A 317 -3.97 8.82 2.54
N ALA A 318 -3.55 7.62 2.96
CA ALA A 318 -2.15 7.32 3.22
C ALA A 318 -1.26 7.54 1.98
N GLY A 319 -1.74 7.14 0.79
CA GLY A 319 -1.06 7.40 -0.48
C GLY A 319 -0.93 8.89 -0.85
N ARG A 320 -1.72 9.76 -0.20
CA ARG A 320 -1.67 11.23 -0.33
C ARG A 320 -0.88 11.90 0.81
N GLY A 321 -0.23 11.10 1.65
CA GLY A 321 0.55 11.58 2.81
C GLY A 321 -0.31 12.03 4.00
N VAL A 322 -1.64 11.86 3.95
CA VAL A 322 -2.53 12.20 5.06
C VAL A 322 -2.38 11.15 6.15
N GLY A 323 -2.21 11.60 7.40
CA GLY A 323 -2.02 10.71 8.55
C GLY A 323 -0.57 10.27 8.79
N SER A 324 0.40 10.92 8.14
CA SER A 324 1.83 10.66 8.35
C SER A 324 2.45 11.49 9.49
N GLY A 325 1.71 12.42 10.10
CA GLY A 325 2.19 13.31 11.16
C GLY A 325 3.04 14.50 10.68
N GLY A 326 3.22 14.66 9.36
CA GLY A 326 3.94 15.80 8.76
C GLY A 326 3.06 17.04 8.55
N THR A 327 3.67 18.22 8.64
CA THR A 327 3.07 19.51 8.27
C THR A 327 3.15 19.69 6.75
N ARG A 328 2.04 19.56 6.02
CA ARG A 328 1.94 20.11 4.66
C ARG A 328 1.56 21.59 4.77
N ALA A 329 2.15 22.43 3.93
CA ALA A 329 1.80 23.85 3.86
C ALA A 329 0.30 24.03 3.57
N GLU A 330 -0.34 25.03 4.19
CA GLU A 330 -1.73 25.40 3.95
C GLU A 330 -1.96 25.73 2.48
N ALA A 331 -2.73 24.88 1.79
CA ALA A 331 -3.34 25.22 0.50
C ALA A 331 -4.63 26.02 0.77
N PRO A 332 -5.06 26.90 -0.16
CA PRO A 332 -6.35 27.59 -0.03
C PRO A 332 -7.48 26.57 0.08
N ASP A 333 -8.30 26.69 1.12
CA ASP A 333 -9.40 25.76 1.41
C ASP A 333 -10.47 25.80 0.29
N PRO A 334 -10.60 24.75 -0.54
CA PRO A 334 -11.61 24.71 -1.60
C PRO A 334 -13.01 24.45 -1.04
N CYS A 335 -13.12 24.05 0.23
CA CYS A 335 -14.36 23.84 0.96
C CYS A 335 -14.85 25.14 1.66
N ARG A 336 -14.10 26.24 1.60
CA ARG A 336 -14.48 27.52 2.23
C ARG A 336 -15.63 28.16 1.45
N ILE A 337 -16.75 28.38 2.12
CA ILE A 337 -17.88 29.11 1.54
C ILE A 337 -17.47 30.57 1.37
N ALA A 338 -17.71 31.16 0.20
CA ALA A 338 -17.53 32.60 -0.01
C ALA A 338 -18.44 33.37 0.97
N GLY A 339 -17.87 33.88 2.07
CA GLY A 339 -18.59 34.66 3.08
C GLY A 339 -18.36 34.27 4.55
N GLU A 340 -17.66 33.17 4.85
CA GLU A 340 -17.29 32.86 6.24
C GLU A 340 -15.96 33.53 6.62
N ALA A 341 -16.03 34.48 7.56
CA ALA A 341 -14.87 35.14 8.16
C ALA A 341 -14.01 34.13 8.98
N PRO A 342 -12.69 34.40 9.16
CA PRO A 342 -11.74 33.47 9.77
C PRO A 342 -12.06 33.05 11.20
#